data_AF-A0A7C5U9C7-F1
#
_entry.id   AF-A0A7C5U9C7-F1
#
_cell.length_a   1.000
_cell.length_b   1.000
_cell.length_c   1.000
_cell.angle_alpha   90.00
_cell.angle_beta   90.00
_cell.angle_gamma   90.00
#
_symmetry.space_group_name_H-M   'P 1'
#
loop_
_entity.id
_entity.type
_entity.pdbx_description
1 polymer ?
#
loop_
_entity_poly.entity_id
_entity_poly.type
_entity_poly.pdbx_seq_one_letter_code
_entity_poly.pdbx_strand_id
1 'polypeptide(L)'
;EYPIRNSEEAIEELGKHLRIPQKSTRRKQAIRMIDKYLLPHLGQEPENRLTKAMFLAKAIEKILKLHLGEIEEDDVDHYANKRIKMAGDLLELLLRSILLGKWGLIVRMNYNYQRLTKRGKLPPLQAVVENAILTNQIVSAMAVGTWIGGRTGVTQRLERSSWNKTITHMRNVISPLSSTQEHFEARELHPTHFGKLCVTQTPEGANIGLRKYLAISAMITTKVDKKGIKPILDAVKVEK
;
A
#
# COMPACT_ATOMS: atom_id res chain seq x y z
N GLU A 1 -7.75 16.86 34.09
CA GLU A 1 -9.07 17.09 33.44
C GLU A 1 -8.84 17.45 31.98
N TYR A 2 -9.46 16.75 31.03
CA TYR A 2 -9.33 17.10 29.62
C TYR A 2 -10.30 18.26 29.32
N PRO A 3 -9.81 19.46 28.93
CA PRO A 3 -10.62 20.68 28.87
C PRO A 3 -11.53 20.77 27.64
N ILE A 4 -11.72 19.67 26.91
CA ILE A 4 -12.45 19.63 25.64
C ILE A 4 -13.81 18.99 25.90
N ARG A 5 -14.88 19.77 25.77
CA ARG A 5 -16.25 19.29 26.04
C ARG A 5 -17.06 19.12 24.76
N ASN A 6 -16.72 19.89 23.72
CA ASN A 6 -17.46 19.94 22.47
C ASN A 6 -16.66 19.39 21.28
N SER A 7 -17.35 18.86 20.28
CA SER A 7 -16.73 18.38 19.04
C SER A 7 -16.01 19.49 18.27
N GLU A 8 -16.51 20.72 18.34
CA GLU A 8 -15.88 21.87 17.70
C GLU A 8 -14.54 22.24 18.36
N GLU A 9 -14.49 22.20 19.69
CA GLU A 9 -13.27 22.44 20.47
C GLU A 9 -12.22 21.37 20.18
N ALA A 10 -12.64 20.11 20.06
CA ALA A 10 -11.75 19.00 19.70
C ALA A 10 -11.10 19.20 18.31
N ILE A 11 -11.88 19.64 17.32
CA ILE A 11 -11.37 19.93 15.97
C ILE A 11 -10.44 21.15 16.00
N GLU A 12 -10.73 22.17 16.81
CA GLU A 12 -9.86 23.32 16.97
C GLU A 12 -8.50 22.91 17.58
N GLU A 13 -8.52 22.03 18.58
CA GLU A 13 -7.30 21.52 19.23
C GLU A 13 -6.45 20.70 18.26
N LEU A 14 -7.06 19.75 17.52
CA LEU A 14 -6.37 19.02 16.44
C LEU A 14 -5.74 19.98 15.42
N GLY A 15 -6.46 21.06 15.10
CA GLY A 15 -5.99 22.11 14.22
C GLY A 15 -4.73 22.82 14.72
N LYS A 16 -4.60 23.06 16.04
CA LYS A 16 -3.42 23.75 16.61
C LYS A 16 -2.13 22.98 16.33
N HIS A 17 -2.20 21.65 16.34
CA HIS A 17 -1.05 20.80 16.01
C HIS A 17 -0.62 20.86 14.54
N LEU A 18 -1.47 21.36 13.64
CA LEU A 18 -1.16 21.46 12.20
C LEU A 18 -0.22 22.63 11.86
N ARG A 19 0.16 23.47 12.83
CA ARG A 19 1.06 24.63 12.65
C ARG A 19 0.60 25.61 11.55
N ILE A 20 -0.71 25.73 11.32
CA ILE A 20 -1.30 26.66 10.33
C ILE A 20 -1.67 27.97 11.03
N PRO A 21 -1.20 29.14 10.55
CA PRO A 21 -1.39 30.41 11.27
C PRO A 21 -2.84 30.90 11.31
N GLN A 22 -3.61 30.74 10.22
CA GLN A 22 -4.96 31.29 10.12
C GLN A 22 -6.04 30.33 10.69
N LYS A 23 -6.90 30.83 11.60
CA LYS A 23 -7.89 30.02 12.34
C LYS A 23 -8.96 29.37 11.47
N SER A 24 -9.50 30.10 10.48
CA SER A 24 -10.56 29.58 9.59
C SER A 24 -10.07 28.46 8.65
N THR A 25 -8.83 28.56 8.16
CA THR A 25 -8.20 27.54 7.31
C THR A 25 -7.75 26.34 8.13
N ARG A 26 -7.31 26.57 9.38
CA ARG A 26 -6.94 25.51 10.33
C ARG A 26 -8.07 24.52 10.57
N ARG A 27 -9.29 25.00 10.87
CA ARG A 27 -10.47 24.14 11.07
C ARG A 27 -10.79 23.32 9.81
N LYS A 28 -10.83 23.97 8.64
CA LYS A 28 -11.08 23.29 7.36
C LYS A 28 -10.03 22.22 7.05
N GLN A 29 -8.77 22.50 7.34
CA GLN A 29 -7.68 21.55 7.11
C GLN A 29 -7.72 20.36 8.07
N ALA A 30 -8.05 20.58 9.35
CA ALA A 30 -8.23 19.50 10.32
C ALA A 30 -9.33 18.52 9.89
N ILE A 31 -10.49 19.06 9.47
CA ILE A 31 -11.58 18.25 8.91
C ILE A 31 -11.11 17.47 7.68
N ARG A 32 -10.42 18.14 6.75
CA ARG A 32 -9.86 17.49 5.56
C ARG A 32 -8.88 16.37 5.91
N MET A 33 -8.13 16.49 7.02
CA MET A 33 -7.21 15.44 7.47
C MET A 33 -7.94 14.21 7.99
N ILE A 34 -9.00 14.42 8.79
CA ILE A 34 -9.87 13.33 9.27
C ILE A 34 -10.53 12.61 8.09
N ASP A 35 -10.99 13.35 7.08
CA ASP A 35 -11.69 12.77 5.95
C ASP A 35 -10.73 12.05 4.99
N LYS A 36 -9.68 12.72 4.53
CA LYS A 36 -8.83 12.21 3.44
C LYS A 36 -7.64 11.36 3.88
N TYR A 37 -7.13 11.55 5.10
CA TYR A 37 -5.87 10.94 5.54
C TYR A 37 -6.02 9.96 6.70
N LEU A 38 -6.98 10.16 7.61
CA LEU A 38 -7.25 9.20 8.67
C LEU A 38 -8.00 7.99 8.11
N LEU A 39 -7.40 6.79 8.19
CA LEU A 39 -7.97 5.51 7.76
C LEU A 39 -8.67 5.57 6.38
N PRO A 40 -7.96 5.96 5.31
CA PRO A 40 -8.56 6.24 4.00
C PRO A 40 -9.19 5.01 3.34
N HIS A 41 -8.85 3.81 3.79
CA HIS A 41 -9.40 2.54 3.31
C HIS A 41 -10.86 2.30 3.75
N LEU A 42 -11.36 3.02 4.75
CA LEU A 42 -12.75 2.96 5.22
C LEU A 42 -13.66 3.97 4.50
N GLY A 43 -13.09 4.90 3.73
CA GLY A 43 -13.80 5.96 3.03
C GLY A 43 -13.17 7.32 3.25
N GLN A 44 -13.45 8.24 2.32
CA GLN A 44 -12.92 9.62 2.36
C GLN A 44 -14.02 10.67 2.51
N GLU A 45 -15.28 10.23 2.65
CA GLU A 45 -16.43 11.11 2.80
C GLU A 45 -16.78 11.33 4.28
N PRO A 46 -17.45 12.45 4.62
CA PRO A 46 -17.86 12.75 5.99
C PRO A 46 -18.76 11.68 6.62
N GLU A 47 -19.56 10.99 5.80
CA GLU A 47 -20.46 9.91 6.24
C GLU A 47 -19.71 8.72 6.84
N ASN A 48 -18.48 8.47 6.39
CA ASN A 48 -17.67 7.33 6.86
C ASN A 48 -17.00 7.58 8.22
N ARG A 49 -17.12 8.78 8.80
CA ARG A 49 -16.47 9.14 10.07
C ARG A 49 -16.91 8.23 11.22
N LEU A 50 -18.18 7.86 11.29
CA LEU A 50 -18.69 6.98 12.34
C LEU A 50 -18.04 5.59 12.25
N THR A 51 -17.92 5.03 11.04
CA THR A 51 -17.23 3.75 10.81
C THR A 51 -15.75 3.82 11.19
N LYS A 52 -15.08 4.94 10.89
CA LYS A 52 -13.69 5.17 11.34
C LYS A 52 -13.59 5.23 12.86
N ALA A 53 -14.51 5.91 13.53
CA ALA A 53 -14.55 5.99 14.98
C ALA A 53 -14.77 4.61 15.63
N MET A 54 -15.71 3.82 15.13
CA MET A 54 -15.93 2.44 15.59
C MET A 54 -14.69 1.56 15.38
N PHE A 55 -14.00 1.69 14.23
CA PHE A 55 -12.77 0.95 13.97
C PHE A 55 -11.66 1.32 14.95
N LEU A 56 -11.49 2.61 15.25
CA LEU A 56 -10.53 3.07 16.26
C LEU A 56 -10.88 2.57 17.65
N ALA A 57 -12.16 2.58 18.02
CA ALA A 57 -12.61 2.04 19.30
C ALA A 57 -12.26 0.54 19.43
N LYS A 58 -12.52 -0.27 18.38
CA LYS A 58 -12.12 -1.68 18.35
C LYS A 58 -10.60 -1.88 18.41
N ALA A 59 -9.82 -1.00 17.77
CA ALA A 59 -8.37 -1.05 17.85
C ALA A 59 -7.86 -0.76 19.27
N ILE A 60 -8.44 0.25 19.95
CA ILE A 60 -8.13 0.57 21.35
C ILE A 60 -8.56 -0.58 22.28
N GLU A 61 -9.75 -1.14 22.08
CA GLU A 61 -10.23 -2.30 22.82
C GLU A 61 -9.24 -3.47 22.73
N LYS A 62 -8.73 -3.77 21.53
CA LYS A 62 -7.72 -4.81 21.35
C LYS A 62 -6.44 -4.53 22.14
N ILE A 63 -5.97 -3.28 22.14
CA ILE A 63 -4.78 -2.88 22.92
C ILE A 63 -5.03 -3.03 24.42
N LEU A 64 -6.21 -2.64 24.91
CA LEU A 64 -6.58 -2.79 26.32
C LEU A 64 -6.64 -4.26 26.73
N LYS A 65 -7.24 -5.12 25.89
CA LYS A 65 -7.29 -6.57 26.12
C LYS A 65 -5.90 -7.19 26.20
N LEU A 66 -4.96 -6.74 25.36
CA LEU A 66 -3.57 -7.18 25.42
C LEU A 66 -2.91 -6.74 26.74
N HIS A 67 -3.13 -5.49 27.15
CA HIS A 67 -2.59 -4.99 28.42
C HIS A 67 -3.14 -5.73 29.64
N LEU A 68 -4.41 -6.15 29.58
CA LEU A 68 -5.06 -6.96 30.62
C LEU A 68 -4.68 -8.45 30.57
N GLY A 69 -3.95 -8.90 29.55
CA GLY A 69 -3.57 -10.31 29.37
C GLY A 69 -4.70 -11.22 28.90
N GLU A 70 -5.79 -10.66 28.34
CA GLU A 70 -6.92 -11.44 27.79
C GLU A 70 -6.61 -12.03 26.41
N ILE A 71 -5.67 -11.42 25.68
CA ILE A 71 -5.22 -11.86 24.35
C ILE A 71 -3.70 -11.91 24.29
N GLU A 72 -3.17 -12.75 23.41
CA GLU A 72 -1.75 -12.84 23.12
C GLU A 72 -1.29 -11.77 22.12
N GLU A 73 0.02 -11.54 22.05
CA GLU A 73 0.63 -10.65 21.08
C GLU A 73 0.41 -11.16 19.64
N ASP A 74 0.16 -10.24 18.70
CA ASP A 74 -0.03 -10.60 17.30
C ASP A 74 1.30 -11.04 16.68
N ASP A 75 1.39 -12.29 16.23
CA ASP A 75 2.50 -12.78 15.41
C ASP A 75 2.47 -12.10 14.02
N VAL A 76 3.38 -11.13 13.83
CA VAL A 76 3.51 -10.38 12.59
C VAL A 76 4.02 -11.29 11.46
N ASP A 77 4.79 -12.33 11.76
CA ASP A 77 5.43 -13.24 10.81
C ASP A 77 4.57 -14.44 10.41
N HIS A 78 3.46 -14.66 11.11
CA HIS A 78 2.40 -15.54 10.67
C HIS A 78 1.99 -15.25 9.22
N TYR A 79 2.01 -16.27 8.34
CA TYR A 79 1.79 -16.07 6.91
C TYR A 79 0.39 -15.49 6.57
N ALA A 80 -0.60 -15.68 7.45
CA ALA A 80 -1.92 -15.05 7.31
C ALA A 80 -1.87 -13.51 7.31
N ASN A 81 -0.81 -12.91 7.85
CA ASN A 81 -0.57 -11.46 7.87
C ASN A 81 0.29 -10.99 6.68
N LYS A 82 0.84 -11.92 5.89
CA LYS A 82 1.65 -11.61 4.71
C LYS A 82 0.79 -11.60 3.44
N ARG A 83 1.14 -10.73 2.49
CA ARG A 83 0.51 -10.67 1.16
C ARG A 83 1.60 -10.56 0.11
N ILE A 84 1.52 -11.41 -0.91
CA ILE A 84 2.41 -11.35 -2.07
C ILE A 84 1.82 -10.35 -3.06
N LYS A 85 2.64 -9.38 -3.49
CA LYS A 85 2.29 -8.49 -4.60
C LYS A 85 2.84 -9.07 -5.88
N MET A 86 1.97 -9.26 -6.86
CA MET A 86 2.33 -9.79 -8.17
C MET A 86 2.80 -8.67 -9.10
N ALA A 87 3.37 -9.06 -10.24
CA ALA A 87 3.80 -8.11 -11.27
C ALA A 87 2.68 -7.12 -11.68
N GLY A 88 1.45 -7.60 -11.79
CA GLY A 88 0.27 -6.77 -12.10
C GLY A 88 0.01 -5.71 -11.03
N ASP A 89 0.04 -6.08 -9.74
CA ASP A 89 -0.20 -5.14 -8.63
C ASP A 89 0.87 -4.04 -8.58
N LEU A 90 2.12 -4.42 -8.83
CA LEU A 90 3.24 -3.49 -8.85
C LEU A 90 3.15 -2.56 -10.06
N LEU A 91 2.80 -3.08 -11.23
CA LEU A 91 2.61 -2.30 -12.45
C LEU A 91 1.42 -1.35 -12.35
N GLU A 92 0.31 -1.77 -11.72
CA GLU A 92 -0.82 -0.91 -11.40
C GLU A 92 -0.38 0.27 -10.53
N LEU A 93 0.41 0.01 -9.49
CA LEU A 93 0.95 1.06 -8.62
C LEU A 93 1.85 2.01 -9.40
N LEU A 94 2.72 1.46 -10.27
CA LEU A 94 3.59 2.22 -11.17
C LEU A 94 2.80 3.16 -12.05
N LEU A 95 1.86 2.61 -12.80
CA LEU A 95 1.03 3.36 -13.74
C LEU A 95 0.19 4.42 -13.01
N ARG A 96 -0.43 4.07 -11.87
CA ARG A 96 -1.22 5.01 -11.07
C ARG A 96 -0.39 6.22 -10.64
N SER A 97 0.86 6.02 -10.21
CA SER A 97 1.72 7.14 -9.83
C SER A 97 2.16 7.97 -11.03
N ILE A 98 2.48 7.34 -12.16
CA ILE A 98 2.89 8.06 -13.37
C ILE A 98 1.73 8.91 -13.89
N LEU A 99 0.49 8.42 -13.83
CA LEU A 99 -0.69 9.13 -14.31
C LEU A 99 -1.22 10.16 -13.30
N LEU A 100 -1.52 9.71 -12.07
CA LEU A 100 -2.26 10.46 -11.04
C LEU A 100 -1.36 11.08 -9.96
N GLY A 101 -0.06 10.80 -9.97
CA GLY A 101 0.86 11.33 -8.98
C GLY A 101 0.87 12.86 -8.94
N LYS A 102 1.43 13.43 -7.87
CA LYS A 102 1.57 14.89 -7.68
C LYS A 102 2.21 15.56 -8.89
N TRP A 103 3.18 14.88 -9.49
CA TRP A 103 3.85 15.25 -10.73
C TRP A 103 3.55 14.20 -11.80
N GLY A 104 2.30 13.77 -11.93
CA GLY A 104 1.87 12.79 -12.92
C GLY A 104 1.60 13.43 -14.29
N LEU A 105 1.28 12.59 -15.26
CA LEU A 105 0.95 12.99 -16.62
C LEU A 105 -0.27 13.93 -16.65
N ILE A 106 -1.31 13.66 -15.86
CA ILE A 106 -2.54 14.48 -15.86
C ILE A 106 -2.26 15.91 -15.40
N VAL A 107 -1.45 16.07 -14.35
CA VAL A 107 -1.08 17.41 -13.83
C VAL A 107 -0.26 18.18 -14.87
N ARG A 108 0.68 17.50 -15.54
CA ARG A 108 1.46 18.09 -16.64
C ARG A 108 0.60 18.48 -17.83
N MET A 109 -0.32 17.62 -18.24
CA MET A 109 -1.26 17.91 -19.33
C MET A 109 -2.08 19.16 -19.01
N ASN A 110 -2.62 19.26 -17.79
CA ASN A 110 -3.37 20.45 -17.36
C ASN A 110 -2.50 21.71 -17.38
N TYR A 111 -1.25 21.61 -16.91
CA TYR A 111 -0.31 22.72 -16.92
C TYR A 111 0.04 23.17 -18.35
N ASN A 112 0.37 22.22 -19.24
CA ASN A 112 0.69 22.50 -20.63
C ASN A 112 -0.49 23.11 -21.37
N TYR A 113 -1.69 22.58 -21.15
CA TYR A 113 -2.93 23.12 -21.69
C TYR A 113 -3.12 24.57 -21.24
N GLN A 114 -3.07 24.87 -19.93
CA GLN A 114 -3.22 26.24 -19.43
C GLN A 114 -2.17 27.20 -20.00
N ARG A 115 -0.92 26.75 -20.13
CA ARG A 115 0.18 27.56 -20.67
C ARG A 115 -0.01 27.88 -22.15
N LEU A 116 -0.49 26.92 -22.95
CA LEU A 116 -0.70 27.11 -24.38
C LEU A 116 -1.97 27.91 -24.67
N THR A 117 -3.06 27.69 -23.92
CA THR A 117 -4.31 28.43 -24.08
C THR A 117 -4.17 29.92 -23.76
N LYS A 118 -3.24 30.30 -22.85
CA LYS A 118 -2.88 31.71 -22.61
C LYS A 118 -2.39 32.44 -23.88
N ARG A 119 -1.96 31.73 -24.91
CA ARG A 119 -1.54 32.29 -26.21
C ARG A 119 -2.71 32.51 -27.19
N GLY A 120 -3.95 32.35 -26.74
CA GLY A 120 -5.17 32.70 -27.49
C GLY A 120 -5.60 31.70 -28.57
N LYS A 121 -4.92 30.54 -28.69
CA LYS A 121 -5.29 29.47 -29.63
C LYS A 121 -5.46 28.15 -28.88
N LEU A 122 -6.41 27.33 -29.33
CA LEU A 122 -6.59 25.97 -28.84
C LEU A 122 -5.35 25.14 -29.25
N PRO A 123 -4.60 24.58 -28.29
CA PRO A 123 -3.44 23.77 -28.62
C PRO A 123 -3.88 22.42 -29.22
N PRO A 124 -3.14 21.88 -30.20
CA PRO A 124 -3.34 20.51 -30.64
C PRO A 124 -3.03 19.54 -29.51
N LEU A 125 -3.76 18.42 -29.42
CA LEU A 125 -3.63 17.44 -28.34
C LEU A 125 -2.19 16.90 -28.21
N GLN A 126 -1.49 16.73 -29.32
CA GLN A 126 -0.10 16.27 -29.37
C GLN A 126 0.87 17.23 -28.66
N ALA A 127 0.57 18.54 -28.61
CA ALA A 127 1.38 19.52 -27.88
C ALA A 127 1.08 19.54 -26.37
N VAL A 128 -0.07 18.99 -25.97
CA VAL A 128 -0.50 18.94 -24.56
C VAL A 128 -0.02 17.64 -23.90
N VAL A 129 -0.07 16.52 -24.63
CA VAL A 129 0.22 15.18 -24.11
C VAL A 129 1.67 14.79 -24.39
N GLU A 130 2.46 14.65 -23.33
CA GLU A 130 3.84 14.17 -23.40
C GLU A 130 3.88 12.63 -23.28
N ASN A 131 3.62 11.93 -24.39
CA ASN A 131 3.60 10.46 -24.44
C ASN A 131 4.94 9.82 -24.02
N ALA A 132 6.07 10.45 -24.36
CA ALA A 132 7.41 9.95 -24.03
C ALA A 132 7.64 9.80 -22.52
N ILE A 133 7.00 10.63 -21.68
CA ILE A 133 7.13 10.52 -20.22
C ILE A 133 6.64 9.18 -19.71
N LEU A 134 5.49 8.72 -20.20
CA LEU A 134 4.88 7.47 -19.77
C LEU A 134 5.82 6.30 -20.09
N THR A 135 6.23 6.19 -21.36
CA THR A 135 7.12 5.12 -21.83
C THR A 135 8.45 5.14 -21.10
N ASN A 136 9.10 6.30 -21.01
CA ASN A 136 10.43 6.42 -20.41
C ASN A 136 10.40 6.09 -18.91
N GLN A 137 9.38 6.50 -18.16
CA GLN A 137 9.29 6.17 -16.73
C GLN A 137 9.03 4.68 -16.49
N ILE A 138 8.18 4.05 -17.32
CA ILE A 138 7.94 2.60 -17.21
C ILE A 138 9.22 1.83 -17.56
N VAL A 139 9.86 2.15 -18.69
CA VAL A 139 11.08 1.47 -19.15
C VAL A 139 12.21 1.68 -18.14
N SER A 140 12.37 2.89 -17.61
CA SER A 140 13.39 3.20 -16.60
C SER A 140 13.17 2.39 -15.31
N ALA A 141 11.94 2.33 -14.79
CA ALA A 141 11.63 1.55 -13.59
C ALA A 141 11.87 0.05 -13.81
N MET A 142 11.54 -0.48 -14.99
CA MET A 142 11.79 -1.87 -15.35
C MET A 142 13.28 -2.19 -15.55
N ALA A 143 14.03 -1.27 -16.16
CA ALA A 143 15.45 -1.46 -16.45
C ALA A 143 16.33 -1.38 -15.19
N VAL A 144 16.05 -0.41 -14.30
CA VAL A 144 16.83 -0.20 -13.07
C VAL A 144 16.34 -1.09 -11.93
N GLY A 145 15.04 -1.41 -11.91
CA GLY A 145 14.43 -2.16 -10.81
C GLY A 145 14.11 -1.34 -9.57
N THR A 146 14.09 -0.02 -9.70
CA THR A 146 13.62 0.92 -8.67
C THR A 146 12.18 1.31 -8.93
N TRP A 147 11.31 1.01 -7.97
CA TRP A 147 9.86 1.16 -8.04
C TRP A 147 9.35 2.08 -6.93
N ILE A 148 8.07 2.44 -7.00
CA ILE A 148 7.45 3.41 -6.09
C ILE A 148 7.48 2.93 -4.63
N GLY A 149 7.70 3.90 -3.75
CA GLY A 149 7.78 3.68 -2.31
C GLY A 149 9.14 3.16 -1.86
N GLY A 150 10.21 3.53 -2.58
CA GLY A 150 11.59 3.16 -2.24
C GLY A 150 11.91 1.69 -2.45
N ARG A 151 11.09 0.95 -3.20
CA ARG A 151 11.32 -0.47 -3.47
C ARG A 151 12.41 -0.63 -4.51
N THR A 152 13.41 -1.43 -4.20
CA THR A 152 14.52 -1.75 -5.11
C THR A 152 14.57 -3.25 -5.36
N GLY A 153 15.18 -3.65 -6.49
CA GLY A 153 15.34 -5.06 -6.84
C GLY A 153 14.05 -5.79 -7.22
N VAL A 154 12.99 -5.05 -7.57
CA VAL A 154 11.71 -5.62 -8.00
C VAL A 154 11.84 -6.32 -9.36
N THR A 155 12.44 -5.65 -10.33
CA THR A 155 12.79 -6.28 -11.61
C THR A 155 14.24 -6.73 -11.58
N GLN A 156 14.48 -7.93 -12.10
CA GLN A 156 15.78 -8.59 -12.12
C GLN A 156 16.00 -9.19 -13.50
N ARG A 157 17.27 -9.35 -13.89
CA ARG A 157 17.60 -10.09 -15.10
C ARG A 157 17.26 -11.56 -14.90
N LEU A 158 16.49 -12.12 -15.83
CA LEU A 158 16.11 -13.54 -15.77
C LEU A 158 17.36 -14.42 -15.79
N GLU A 159 17.60 -15.15 -14.71
CA GLU A 159 18.62 -16.21 -14.64
C GLU A 159 18.34 -17.29 -15.70
N ARG A 160 19.27 -17.44 -16.65
CA ARG A 160 19.21 -18.40 -17.78
C ARG A 160 20.35 -19.42 -17.75
N SER A 161 20.97 -19.63 -16.59
CA SER A 161 22.08 -20.59 -16.42
C SER A 161 21.65 -22.04 -16.69
N SER A 162 20.40 -22.38 -16.33
CA SER A 162 19.77 -23.66 -16.67
C SER A 162 18.25 -23.51 -16.73
N TRP A 163 17.59 -24.52 -17.30
CA TRP A 163 16.13 -24.60 -17.34
C TRP A 163 15.51 -24.52 -15.93
N ASN A 164 16.04 -25.32 -15.00
CA ASN A 164 15.56 -25.36 -13.61
C ASN A 164 15.73 -24.02 -12.91
N LYS A 165 16.87 -23.35 -13.09
CA LYS A 165 17.12 -22.02 -12.53
C LYS A 165 16.15 -20.97 -13.08
N THR A 166 15.80 -21.06 -14.36
CA THR A 166 14.79 -20.18 -14.97
C THR A 166 13.43 -20.35 -14.29
N ILE A 167 12.98 -21.59 -14.09
CA ILE A 167 11.72 -21.89 -13.39
C ILE A 167 11.76 -21.42 -11.94
N THR A 168 12.85 -21.74 -11.23
CA THR A 168 13.05 -21.31 -9.84
C THR A 168 12.98 -19.79 -9.72
N HIS A 169 13.61 -19.06 -10.64
CA HIS A 169 13.61 -17.60 -10.61
C HIS A 169 12.19 -17.03 -10.81
N MET A 170 11.37 -17.64 -11.66
CA MET A 170 9.96 -17.23 -11.83
C MET A 170 9.09 -17.48 -10.60
N ARG A 171 9.47 -18.41 -9.71
CA ARG A 171 8.77 -18.71 -8.44
C ARG A 171 9.33 -17.96 -7.22
N ASN A 172 10.24 -17.03 -7.45
CA ASN A 172 10.93 -16.29 -6.40
C ASN A 172 10.00 -15.29 -5.70
N VAL A 173 10.08 -15.22 -4.37
CA VAL A 173 9.37 -14.27 -3.51
C VAL A 173 10.39 -13.53 -2.67
N ILE A 174 10.32 -12.20 -2.72
CA ILE A 174 11.30 -11.31 -2.08
C ILE A 174 10.61 -10.50 -0.98
N SER A 175 11.16 -10.56 0.23
CA SER A 175 10.75 -9.70 1.34
C SER A 175 11.22 -8.26 1.10
N PRO A 176 10.39 -7.24 1.42
CA PRO A 176 10.79 -5.84 1.31
C PRO A 176 11.72 -5.36 2.44
N LEU A 177 12.03 -6.23 3.42
CA LEU A 177 12.90 -5.90 4.54
C LEU A 177 14.35 -5.72 4.07
N SER A 178 15.10 -4.89 4.81
CA SER A 178 16.50 -4.64 4.47
C SER A 178 17.36 -5.85 4.78
N SER A 179 18.23 -6.24 3.85
CA SER A 179 19.20 -7.31 4.08
C SER A 179 20.31 -6.90 5.06
N THR A 180 20.50 -5.59 5.27
CA THR A 180 21.51 -5.04 6.18
C THR A 180 21.10 -5.07 7.65
N GLN A 181 19.79 -5.17 7.91
CA GLN A 181 19.26 -5.23 9.26
C GLN A 181 19.08 -6.69 9.68
N GLU A 182 19.29 -6.92 10.97
CA GLU A 182 19.08 -8.20 11.61
C GLU A 182 17.59 -8.35 11.92
N HIS A 183 16.93 -9.20 11.13
CA HIS A 183 15.51 -9.52 11.27
C HIS A 183 15.38 -11.01 11.58
N PHE A 184 15.78 -11.42 12.79
CA PHE A 184 15.89 -12.84 13.14
C PHE A 184 14.58 -13.60 12.96
N GLU A 185 13.49 -13.11 13.57
CA GLU A 185 12.15 -13.71 13.50
C GLU A 185 11.64 -13.81 12.05
N ALA A 186 11.75 -12.74 11.27
CA ALA A 186 11.31 -12.72 9.88
C ALA A 186 12.15 -13.62 8.95
N ARG A 187 13.41 -13.90 9.31
CA ARG A 187 14.31 -14.79 8.55
C ARG A 187 14.07 -16.26 8.89
N GLU A 188 13.65 -16.54 10.12
CA GLU A 188 13.37 -17.88 10.61
C GLU A 188 12.33 -18.61 9.75
N LEU A 189 12.41 -19.93 9.78
CA LEU A 189 11.41 -20.78 9.15
C LEU A 189 10.15 -20.85 10.02
N HIS A 190 9.18 -19.98 9.72
CA HIS A 190 7.88 -20.06 10.38
C HIS A 190 7.07 -21.31 9.98
N PRO A 191 6.44 -22.05 10.90
CA PRO A 191 5.64 -23.25 10.59
C PRO A 191 4.53 -23.02 9.57
N THR A 192 3.94 -21.82 9.56
CA THR A 192 2.84 -21.48 8.64
C THR A 192 3.24 -21.46 7.16
N HIS A 193 4.55 -21.43 6.88
CA HIS A 193 5.09 -21.50 5.51
C HIS A 193 4.81 -22.84 4.83
N PHE A 194 4.56 -23.89 5.60
CA PHE A 194 4.33 -25.23 5.07
C PHE A 194 3.24 -25.24 3.98
N GLY A 195 3.58 -25.88 2.86
CA GLY A 195 2.72 -25.97 1.66
C GLY A 195 2.57 -24.69 0.83
N LYS A 196 3.14 -23.56 1.28
CA LYS A 196 3.01 -22.24 0.60
C LYS A 196 4.36 -21.78 0.06
N LEU A 197 5.39 -21.84 0.90
CA LEU A 197 6.77 -21.54 0.55
C LEU A 197 7.62 -22.80 0.71
N CYS A 198 8.67 -22.90 -0.10
CA CYS A 198 9.69 -23.93 0.03
C CYS A 198 10.45 -23.72 1.35
N VAL A 199 10.53 -24.77 2.17
CA VAL A 199 11.17 -24.72 3.49
C VAL A 199 12.69 -24.84 3.44
N THR A 200 13.22 -25.46 2.38
CA THR A 200 14.66 -25.72 2.21
C THR A 200 15.34 -24.67 1.32
N GLN A 201 14.62 -24.13 0.33
CA GLN A 201 15.24 -23.29 -0.68
C GLN A 201 15.28 -21.82 -0.25
N THR A 202 16.48 -21.35 0.09
CA THR A 202 16.79 -19.94 0.34
C THR A 202 18.27 -19.71 0.01
N PRO A 203 18.69 -18.54 -0.50
CA PRO A 203 20.11 -18.27 -0.70
C PRO A 203 20.83 -18.16 0.65
N GLU A 204 22.10 -18.54 0.67
CA GLU A 204 22.98 -18.31 1.81
C GLU A 204 23.43 -16.84 1.89
N GLY A 205 23.92 -16.43 3.06
CA GLY A 205 24.44 -15.08 3.30
C GLY A 205 23.35 -14.05 3.62
N ALA A 206 23.57 -12.79 3.22
CA ALA A 206 22.76 -11.66 3.67
C ALA A 206 21.25 -11.75 3.34
N ASN A 207 20.89 -12.51 2.30
CA ASN A 207 19.50 -12.67 1.85
C ASN A 207 18.80 -13.91 2.41
N ILE A 208 19.46 -14.67 3.28
CA ILE A 208 18.90 -15.87 3.90
C ILE A 208 17.58 -15.52 4.61
N GLY A 209 16.54 -16.31 4.35
CA GLY A 209 15.20 -16.11 4.90
C GLY A 209 14.40 -14.97 4.26
N LEU A 210 15.04 -13.94 3.69
CA LEU A 210 14.36 -12.82 3.03
C LEU A 210 14.02 -13.10 1.57
N ARG A 211 14.78 -13.98 0.91
CA ARG A 211 14.44 -14.53 -0.40
C ARG A 211 13.98 -15.98 -0.22
N LYS A 212 12.72 -16.24 -0.59
CA LYS A 212 12.07 -17.56 -0.50
C LYS A 212 11.44 -17.91 -1.84
N TYR A 213 11.01 -19.15 -2.01
CA TYR A 213 10.41 -19.63 -3.27
C TYR A 213 9.05 -20.26 -3.01
N LEU A 214 8.11 -20.14 -3.95
CA LEU A 214 6.79 -20.77 -3.84
C LEU A 214 6.90 -22.30 -3.89
N ALA A 215 6.21 -22.98 -2.97
CA ALA A 215 6.06 -24.44 -3.00
C ALA A 215 5.29 -24.89 -4.26
N ILE A 216 5.49 -26.13 -4.72
CA ILE A 216 4.99 -26.62 -6.02
C ILE A 216 3.48 -26.39 -6.20
N SER A 217 2.68 -26.75 -5.20
CA SER A 217 1.21 -26.64 -5.19
C SER A 217 0.69 -25.29 -4.71
N ALA A 218 1.56 -24.31 -4.46
CA ALA A 218 1.15 -23.01 -3.96
C ALA A 218 0.37 -22.22 -5.03
N MET A 219 -0.81 -21.73 -4.66
CA MET A 219 -1.64 -20.86 -5.48
C MET A 219 -1.76 -19.48 -4.83
N ILE A 220 -1.68 -18.43 -5.66
CA ILE A 220 -1.88 -17.06 -5.22
C ILE A 220 -3.31 -16.65 -5.56
N THR A 221 -4.06 -16.27 -4.53
CA THR A 221 -5.46 -15.85 -4.67
C THR A 221 -5.56 -14.53 -5.44
N THR A 222 -6.58 -14.41 -6.29
CA THR A 222 -6.91 -13.16 -6.97
C THR A 222 -7.90 -12.33 -6.17
N LYS A 223 -7.95 -11.04 -6.45
CA LYS A 223 -8.87 -10.12 -5.77
C LYS A 223 -10.32 -10.40 -6.18
N VAL A 224 -11.19 -10.60 -5.19
CA VAL A 224 -12.64 -10.72 -5.37
C VAL A 224 -13.32 -9.41 -4.97
N ASP A 225 -14.33 -8.98 -5.73
CA ASP A 225 -15.09 -7.77 -5.39
C ASP A 225 -15.95 -8.01 -4.14
N LYS A 226 -15.84 -7.10 -3.16
CA LYS A 226 -16.58 -7.16 -1.90
C LYS A 226 -18.09 -6.99 -2.10
N LYS A 227 -18.52 -6.39 -3.21
CA LYS A 227 -19.96 -6.24 -3.52
C LYS A 227 -20.66 -7.59 -3.67
N GLY A 228 -19.99 -8.60 -4.24
CA GLY A 228 -20.55 -9.95 -4.37
C GLY A 228 -20.61 -10.74 -3.06
N ILE A 229 -19.83 -10.34 -2.05
CA ILE A 229 -19.75 -11.04 -0.76
C ILE A 229 -20.86 -10.60 0.19
N LYS A 230 -21.28 -9.32 0.13
CA LYS A 230 -22.33 -8.81 1.03
C LYS A 230 -23.65 -9.61 0.97
N PRO A 231 -24.23 -9.90 -0.21
CA PRO A 231 -25.46 -10.69 -0.29
C PRO A 231 -25.31 -12.09 0.32
N ILE A 232 -24.12 -12.69 0.22
CA ILE A 232 -23.84 -14.00 0.81
C ILE A 232 -23.79 -13.89 2.33
N LEU A 233 -23.12 -12.87 2.88
CA LEU A 233 -23.08 -12.65 4.33
C LEU A 233 -24.47 -12.35 4.91
N ASP A 234 -25.28 -11.57 4.18
CA ASP A 234 -26.66 -11.24 4.56
C ASP A 234 -27.54 -12.50 4.52
N ALA A 235 -27.34 -13.39 3.52
CA ALA A 235 -28.06 -14.67 3.43
C ALA A 235 -27.68 -15.66 4.54
N VAL A 236 -26.42 -15.64 5.00
CA VAL A 236 -25.93 -16.50 6.09
C VAL A 236 -26.35 -15.95 7.47
N LYS A 237 -27.05 -14.81 7.53
CA LYS A 237 -27.49 -14.14 8.79
C LYS A 237 -26.35 -13.98 9.79
N VAL A 238 -25.15 -13.65 9.32
CA VAL A 238 -24.07 -13.24 10.23
C VAL A 238 -24.42 -11.85 10.72
N GLU A 239 -25.17 -11.77 11.83
CA GLU A 239 -25.39 -10.52 12.55
C GLU A 239 -24.03 -9.94 12.96
N LYS A 240 -23.83 -8.66 12.64
CA LYS A 240 -22.56 -7.92 12.82
C LYS A 240 -22.37 -7.40 14.22
#